data_AF-A0A7C3R6A1-F1
#
_entry.id   AF-A0A7C3R6A1-F1
#
_cell.length_a   1.000
_cell.length_b   1.000
_cell.length_c   1.000
_cell.angle_alpha   90.00
_cell.angle_beta   90.00
_cell.angle_gamma   90.00
#
_symmetry.space_group_name_H-M   'P 1'
#
loop_
_entity.id
_entity.type
_entity.pdbx_description
1 polymer ?
#
loop_
_entity_poly.entity_id
_entity_poly.type
_entity_poly.pdbx_seq_one_letter_code
_entity_poly.pdbx_strand_id
1 'polypeptide(L)'
;MIGMVDFKKVWNWYSRESVFNALIEAGKNREVISVYKDGSFGKRPDLIQYPQDVIQAVAEGAVAFHGSVERWSQPMKLDVGMTKVQLDELRIGWDVFIDPDVNDFEIAKITAKQIIEALKDHGVQNYSLKFSGGKGFHIGIPFESLPEKINLQPSQNFYPELLQKIIEYIKWYIAEQLKEEMLSLASPQEISQRVGKKIDEITDENGLNPFKVVSMDVFGSRHLFRLPYSLHESTMLVSLPIKPEDLEKFEKEQALPEKVKVSERFLEQKVKLHDAEALVVEALDWSAKHKVEVKEEVPKIKFKKMKAIPETFFPPCIQAILKGLGDGRKRSVFILINFLRNMGWDLEKIEKTLTEWNEKNYPPLRANYLRTQLRWHLRQERNLLPPNCDNPNFYLDMKVCLPDEICKD
;
A
#
# COMPACT_ATOMS: atom_id res chain seq x y z
N MET A 1 -12.82 0.76 21.09
CA MET A 1 -14.08 0.00 20.93
C MET A 1 -14.40 -0.03 19.45
N ILE A 2 -14.26 -1.18 18.79
CA ILE A 2 -14.72 -1.33 17.41
C ILE A 2 -16.25 -1.38 17.49
N GLY A 3 -16.93 -0.37 16.95
CA GLY A 3 -18.39 -0.35 16.90
C GLY A 3 -18.91 -1.62 16.22
N MET A 4 -20.08 -2.12 16.65
CA MET A 4 -20.76 -3.16 15.89
C MET A 4 -21.08 -2.61 14.50
N VAL A 5 -20.42 -3.13 13.46
CA VAL A 5 -20.83 -2.89 12.06
C VAL A 5 -22.24 -3.41 11.90
N ASP A 6 -23.16 -2.52 11.53
CA ASP A 6 -24.50 -2.89 11.15
C ASP A 6 -24.47 -3.47 9.73
N PHE A 7 -24.39 -4.80 9.64
CA PHE A 7 -24.38 -5.50 8.36
C PHE A 7 -25.68 -5.30 7.56
N LYS A 8 -26.81 -4.98 8.22
CA LYS A 8 -28.02 -4.60 7.50
C LYS A 8 -27.81 -3.30 6.73
N LYS A 9 -27.09 -2.34 7.33
CA LYS A 9 -26.70 -1.09 6.66
C LYS A 9 -25.77 -1.34 5.48
N VAL A 10 -24.77 -2.21 5.64
CA VAL A 10 -23.86 -2.64 4.57
C VAL A 10 -24.64 -3.25 3.41
N TRP A 11 -25.48 -4.25 3.71
CA TRP A 11 -26.31 -4.96 2.74
C TRP A 11 -27.22 -4.00 1.96
N ASN A 12 -27.95 -3.14 2.67
CA ASN A 12 -28.86 -2.18 2.06
C ASN A 12 -28.14 -1.17 1.15
N TRP A 13 -26.92 -0.76 1.52
CA TRP A 13 -26.13 0.17 0.72
C TRP A 13 -25.68 -0.47 -0.60
N TYR A 14 -25.04 -1.64 -0.55
CA TYR A 14 -24.51 -2.30 -1.74
C TYR A 14 -25.58 -2.99 -2.59
N SER A 15 -26.78 -3.23 -2.05
CA SER A 15 -27.94 -3.69 -2.83
C SER A 15 -28.52 -2.62 -3.77
N ARG A 16 -28.08 -1.36 -3.66
CA ARG A 16 -28.52 -0.29 -4.57
C ARG A 16 -27.86 -0.47 -5.93
N GLU A 17 -28.68 -0.52 -6.98
CA GLU A 17 -28.20 -0.67 -8.36
C GLU A 17 -27.14 0.36 -8.75
N SER A 18 -27.37 1.62 -8.41
CA SER A 18 -26.41 2.67 -8.70
C SER A 18 -25.06 2.51 -7.98
N VAL A 19 -25.04 1.84 -6.82
CA VAL A 19 -23.82 1.65 -6.02
C VAL A 19 -22.96 0.53 -6.61
N PHE A 20 -23.50 -0.66 -6.85
CA PHE A 20 -22.70 -1.73 -7.44
C PHE A 20 -22.24 -1.39 -8.86
N ASN A 21 -23.05 -0.65 -9.64
CA ASN A 21 -22.64 -0.20 -10.97
C ASN A 21 -21.45 0.77 -10.90
N ALA A 22 -21.46 1.71 -9.95
CA ALA A 22 -20.35 2.62 -9.75
C ALA A 22 -19.07 1.92 -9.26
N LEU A 23 -19.20 0.88 -8.43
CA LEU A 23 -18.07 0.05 -7.99
C LEU A 23 -17.46 -0.74 -9.15
N ILE A 24 -18.30 -1.38 -9.97
CA ILE A 24 -17.86 -2.15 -11.15
C ILE A 24 -17.18 -1.22 -12.17
N GLU A 25 -17.77 -0.05 -12.42
CA GLU A 25 -17.18 0.95 -13.31
C GLU A 25 -15.81 1.40 -12.80
N ALA A 26 -15.68 1.75 -11.51
CA ALA A 26 -14.42 2.18 -10.93
C ALA A 26 -13.37 1.04 -10.81
N GLY A 27 -13.84 -0.20 -10.68
CA GLY A 27 -13.03 -1.41 -10.60
C GLY A 27 -12.57 -1.95 -11.96
N LYS A 28 -13.09 -1.40 -13.08
CA LYS A 28 -12.74 -1.85 -14.42
C LYS A 28 -11.23 -1.79 -14.65
N ASN A 29 -10.68 -2.90 -15.14
CA ASN A 29 -9.24 -3.08 -15.34
C ASN A 29 -8.39 -2.91 -14.08
N ARG A 30 -8.95 -2.98 -12.87
CA ARG A 30 -8.16 -2.97 -11.62
C ARG A 30 -8.21 -4.33 -10.97
N GLU A 31 -7.22 -4.61 -10.12
CA GLU A 31 -7.39 -5.62 -9.07
C GLU A 31 -8.33 -5.03 -8.02
N VAL A 32 -9.41 -5.74 -7.67
CA VAL A 32 -10.38 -5.28 -6.67
C VAL A 32 -10.54 -6.33 -5.60
N ILE A 33 -10.42 -5.90 -4.34
CA ILE A 33 -10.57 -6.78 -3.18
C ILE A 33 -11.64 -6.30 -2.22
N SER A 34 -12.20 -7.27 -1.50
CA SER A 34 -13.01 -7.04 -0.32
C SER A 34 -12.15 -6.65 0.89
N VAL A 35 -12.71 -5.83 1.77
CA VAL A 35 -12.15 -5.50 3.08
C VAL A 35 -13.20 -5.78 4.14
N TYR A 36 -12.80 -6.51 5.18
CA TYR A 36 -13.69 -6.96 6.24
C TYR A 36 -13.71 -6.00 7.42
N LYS A 37 -14.63 -6.23 8.37
CA LYS A 37 -14.85 -5.39 9.55
C LYS A 37 -13.60 -5.11 10.39
N ASP A 38 -12.69 -6.07 10.46
CA ASP A 38 -11.43 -5.96 11.21
C ASP A 38 -10.32 -5.23 10.42
N GLY A 39 -10.64 -4.74 9.21
CA GLY A 39 -9.70 -4.10 8.30
C GLY A 39 -8.84 -5.09 7.52
N SER A 40 -9.06 -6.41 7.67
CA SER A 40 -8.35 -7.41 6.88
C SER A 40 -8.78 -7.36 5.42
N PHE A 41 -7.83 -7.65 4.53
CA PHE A 41 -8.05 -7.71 3.09
C PHE A 41 -8.38 -9.13 2.66
N GLY A 42 -9.26 -9.24 1.66
CA GLY A 42 -9.53 -10.47 0.93
C GLY A 42 -8.31 -10.97 0.17
N LYS A 43 -8.44 -12.18 -0.39
CA LYS A 43 -7.37 -12.80 -1.18
C LYS A 43 -7.07 -11.96 -2.42
N ARG A 44 -5.80 -11.98 -2.83
CA ARG A 44 -5.28 -11.26 -4.00
C ARG A 44 -4.62 -12.24 -4.99
N PRO A 45 -4.75 -12.03 -6.31
CA PRO A 45 -5.62 -11.04 -6.96
C PRO A 45 -7.10 -11.43 -6.92
N ASP A 46 -7.97 -10.45 -7.08
CA ASP A 46 -9.42 -10.64 -7.18
C ASP A 46 -10.07 -9.55 -8.04
N LEU A 47 -11.35 -9.74 -8.38
CA LEU A 47 -12.13 -8.89 -9.27
C LEU A 47 -13.60 -8.81 -8.84
N ILE A 48 -14.24 -7.69 -9.20
CA ILE A 48 -15.69 -7.58 -9.29
C ILE A 48 -16.07 -7.23 -10.73
N GLN A 49 -16.86 -8.06 -11.39
CA GLN A 49 -17.26 -7.88 -12.80
C GLN A 49 -18.76 -7.71 -12.94
N TYR A 50 -19.53 -8.37 -12.09
CA TYR A 50 -20.98 -8.39 -12.12
C TYR A 50 -21.57 -7.90 -10.79
N PRO A 51 -22.80 -7.36 -10.80
CA PRO A 51 -23.49 -6.96 -9.58
C PRO A 51 -23.54 -8.06 -8.52
N GLN A 52 -23.73 -9.31 -8.94
CA GLN A 52 -23.80 -10.48 -8.06
C GLN A 52 -22.49 -10.70 -7.30
N ASP A 53 -21.32 -10.37 -7.88
CA ASP A 53 -20.03 -10.50 -7.21
C ASP A 53 -19.98 -9.59 -5.97
N VAL A 54 -20.47 -8.36 -6.09
CA VAL A 54 -20.55 -7.40 -4.98
C VAL A 54 -21.50 -7.91 -3.90
N ILE A 55 -22.68 -8.40 -4.28
CA ILE A 55 -23.67 -8.91 -3.32
C ILE A 55 -23.15 -10.16 -2.61
N GLN A 56 -22.50 -11.07 -3.33
CA GLN A 56 -21.89 -12.27 -2.76
C GLN A 56 -20.77 -11.92 -1.78
N ALA A 57 -19.86 -11.01 -2.16
CA ALA A 57 -18.80 -10.54 -1.27
C ALA A 57 -19.35 -9.95 0.04
N VAL A 58 -20.44 -9.18 -0.04
CA VAL A 58 -21.12 -8.64 1.15
C VAL A 58 -21.77 -9.76 1.98
N ALA A 59 -22.36 -10.77 1.35
CA ALA A 59 -22.89 -11.96 2.03
C ALA A 59 -21.79 -12.73 2.79
N GLU A 60 -20.58 -12.73 2.24
CA GLU A 60 -19.37 -13.31 2.85
C GLU A 60 -18.70 -12.38 3.89
N GLY A 61 -19.30 -11.21 4.16
CA GLY A 61 -18.89 -10.31 5.23
C GLY A 61 -18.06 -9.10 4.80
N ALA A 62 -17.91 -8.84 3.50
CA ALA A 62 -17.24 -7.65 3.00
C ALA A 62 -17.96 -6.37 3.47
N VAL A 63 -17.19 -5.39 3.92
CA VAL A 63 -17.68 -4.07 4.34
C VAL A 63 -17.23 -2.99 3.37
N ALA A 64 -16.02 -3.09 2.82
CA ALA A 64 -15.48 -2.17 1.84
C ALA A 64 -14.87 -2.88 0.64
N PHE A 65 -14.68 -2.14 -0.45
CA PHE A 65 -14.04 -2.59 -1.68
C PHE A 65 -12.90 -1.65 -2.03
N HIS A 66 -11.71 -2.20 -2.23
CA HIS A 66 -10.50 -1.45 -2.56
C HIS A 66 -9.98 -1.89 -3.92
N GLY A 67 -9.55 -0.94 -4.76
CA GLY A 67 -9.04 -1.19 -6.11
C GLY A 67 -7.59 -0.73 -6.27
N SER A 68 -6.84 -1.36 -7.18
CA SER A 68 -5.46 -0.96 -7.47
C SER A 68 -5.39 0.40 -8.15
N VAL A 69 -4.39 1.23 -7.80
CA VAL A 69 -4.08 2.49 -8.52
C VAL A 69 -3.68 2.21 -9.97
N GLU A 70 -2.88 1.16 -10.18
CA GLU A 70 -2.54 0.64 -11.50
C GLU A 70 -3.74 -0.04 -12.16
N ARG A 71 -3.77 0.01 -13.49
CA ARG A 71 -4.76 -0.64 -14.35
C ARG A 71 -4.07 -1.74 -15.17
N TRP A 72 -4.70 -2.89 -15.27
CA TRP A 72 -4.16 -4.12 -15.84
C TRP A 72 -5.03 -4.65 -16.96
N SER A 73 -4.37 -5.23 -17.97
CA SER A 73 -5.03 -5.97 -19.04
C SER A 73 -5.73 -7.21 -18.51
N GLN A 74 -5.09 -7.93 -17.57
CA GLN A 74 -5.59 -9.17 -16.97
C GLN A 74 -5.25 -9.23 -15.46
N PRO A 75 -6.03 -8.55 -14.59
CA PRO A 75 -5.73 -8.47 -13.15
C PRO A 75 -5.54 -9.82 -12.46
N MET A 76 -6.25 -10.88 -12.89
CA MET A 76 -6.12 -12.22 -12.30
C MET A 76 -4.77 -12.91 -12.57
N LYS A 77 -3.94 -12.37 -13.46
CA LYS A 77 -2.57 -12.89 -13.69
C LYS A 77 -1.53 -12.28 -12.74
N LEU A 78 -1.93 -11.33 -11.90
CA LEU A 78 -1.02 -10.72 -10.94
C LEU A 78 -0.67 -11.74 -9.85
N ASP A 79 0.60 -11.79 -9.48
CA ASP A 79 1.08 -12.63 -8.39
C ASP A 79 2.04 -11.85 -7.49
N VAL A 80 2.21 -12.33 -6.26
CA VAL A 80 3.18 -11.78 -5.32
C VAL A 80 4.59 -12.10 -5.83
N GLY A 81 5.46 -11.10 -5.85
CA GLY A 81 6.86 -11.28 -6.25
C GLY A 81 7.13 -11.15 -7.75
N MET A 82 6.14 -10.76 -8.56
CA MET A 82 6.40 -10.35 -9.95
C MET A 82 7.42 -9.23 -10.01
N THR A 83 8.34 -9.33 -10.96
CA THR A 83 9.31 -8.28 -11.27
C THR A 83 8.63 -7.09 -11.95
N LYS A 84 9.28 -5.92 -11.93
CA LYS A 84 8.78 -4.74 -12.64
C LYS A 84 8.45 -5.02 -14.10
N VAL A 85 9.34 -5.72 -14.82
CA VAL A 85 9.13 -6.08 -16.24
C VAL A 85 7.85 -6.88 -16.43
N GLN A 86 7.59 -7.87 -15.57
CA GLN A 86 6.37 -8.69 -15.65
C GLN A 86 5.11 -7.90 -15.30
N LEU A 87 5.20 -6.94 -14.38
CA LEU A 87 4.10 -6.03 -14.07
C LEU A 87 3.83 -5.09 -15.26
N ASP A 88 4.87 -4.52 -15.85
CA ASP A 88 4.80 -3.61 -17.00
C ASP A 88 4.14 -4.30 -18.22
N GLU A 89 4.40 -5.60 -18.44
CA GLU A 89 3.73 -6.40 -19.48
C GLU A 89 2.21 -6.51 -19.29
N LEU A 90 1.74 -6.50 -18.04
CA LEU A 90 0.31 -6.55 -17.72
C LEU A 90 -0.32 -5.16 -17.60
N ARG A 91 0.48 -4.12 -17.32
CA ARG A 91 -0.02 -2.77 -17.05
C ARG A 91 -0.46 -2.09 -18.34
N ILE A 92 -1.66 -1.52 -18.30
CA ILE A 92 -2.24 -0.73 -19.40
C ILE A 92 -2.41 0.75 -19.04
N GLY A 93 -2.10 1.12 -17.80
CA GLY A 93 -2.17 2.48 -17.30
C GLY A 93 -2.10 2.54 -15.78
N TRP A 94 -2.10 3.74 -15.22
CA TRP A 94 -2.14 3.99 -13.79
C TRP A 94 -2.58 5.44 -13.55
N ASP A 95 -3.34 5.67 -12.49
CA ASP A 95 -3.87 7.00 -12.19
C ASP A 95 -2.93 7.76 -11.26
N VAL A 96 -2.85 9.08 -11.39
CA VAL A 96 -2.20 9.89 -10.35
C VAL A 96 -3.16 9.95 -9.19
N PHE A 97 -2.84 9.23 -8.12
CA PHE A 97 -3.65 9.18 -6.90
C PHE A 97 -2.89 9.84 -5.76
N ILE A 98 -3.48 10.87 -5.17
CA ILE A 98 -2.90 11.68 -4.10
C ILE A 98 -3.77 11.52 -2.85
N ASP A 99 -3.17 11.00 -1.78
CA ASP A 99 -3.82 10.72 -0.50
C ASP A 99 -3.16 11.52 0.64
N PRO A 100 -3.58 12.78 0.86
CA PRO A 100 -3.14 13.54 2.02
C PRO A 100 -3.80 12.99 3.30
N ASP A 101 -3.00 12.42 4.19
CA ASP A 101 -3.43 11.94 5.50
C ASP A 101 -3.12 12.96 6.61
N VAL A 102 -4.17 13.40 7.29
CA VAL A 102 -4.07 14.28 8.45
C VAL A 102 -5.20 14.01 9.43
N ASN A 103 -4.86 14.06 10.71
CA ASN A 103 -5.82 13.83 11.79
C ASN A 103 -6.60 15.12 12.17
N ASP A 104 -6.97 15.93 11.18
CA ASP A 104 -7.82 17.12 11.35
C ASP A 104 -8.56 17.39 10.04
N PHE A 105 -9.88 17.52 10.11
CA PHE A 105 -10.71 17.60 8.90
C PHE A 105 -10.63 18.95 8.20
N GLU A 106 -10.43 20.05 8.95
CA GLU A 106 -10.29 21.38 8.36
C GLU A 106 -8.94 21.50 7.66
N ILE A 107 -7.88 20.98 8.27
CA ILE A 107 -6.56 20.89 7.63
C ILE A 107 -6.61 19.99 6.39
N ALA A 108 -7.40 18.91 6.41
CA ALA A 108 -7.61 18.07 5.23
C ALA A 108 -8.29 18.83 4.08
N LYS A 109 -9.28 19.69 4.37
CA LYS A 109 -9.92 20.56 3.37
C LYS A 109 -8.94 21.57 2.79
N ILE A 110 -8.21 22.27 3.65
CA ILE A 110 -7.16 23.23 3.27
C ILE A 110 -6.15 22.55 2.34
N THR A 111 -5.66 21.38 2.71
CA THR A 111 -4.68 20.64 1.89
C THR A 111 -5.26 20.23 0.54
N ALA A 112 -6.48 19.67 0.52
CA ALA A 112 -7.13 19.29 -0.73
C ALA A 112 -7.37 20.48 -1.65
N LYS A 113 -7.74 21.64 -1.10
CA LYS A 113 -7.89 22.91 -1.83
C LYS A 113 -6.57 23.33 -2.46
N GLN A 114 -5.47 23.34 -1.70
CA GLN A 114 -4.15 23.70 -2.24
C GLN A 114 -3.67 22.76 -3.35
N ILE A 115 -3.90 21.46 -3.22
CA ILE A 115 -3.61 20.50 -4.29
C ILE A 115 -4.45 20.82 -5.54
N ILE A 116 -5.74 21.10 -5.39
CA ILE A 116 -6.63 21.42 -6.51
C ILE A 116 -6.20 22.72 -7.22
N GLU A 117 -5.83 23.77 -6.48
CA GLU A 117 -5.33 25.00 -7.09
C GLU A 117 -4.02 24.75 -7.84
N ALA A 118 -3.09 23.96 -7.28
CA ALA A 118 -1.90 23.55 -8.01
C ALA A 118 -2.26 22.82 -9.32
N LEU A 119 -3.21 21.88 -9.30
CA LEU A 119 -3.65 21.22 -10.53
C LEU A 119 -4.21 22.20 -11.57
N LYS A 120 -5.01 23.19 -11.15
CA LYS A 120 -5.56 24.23 -12.02
C LYS A 120 -4.47 25.13 -12.61
N ASP A 121 -3.48 25.52 -11.82
CA ASP A 121 -2.35 26.36 -12.28
C ASP A 121 -1.57 25.66 -13.41
N HIS A 122 -1.48 24.33 -13.36
CA HIS A 122 -0.84 23.51 -14.39
C HIS A 122 -1.79 23.12 -15.54
N GLY A 123 -2.99 23.69 -15.59
CA GLY A 123 -3.96 23.46 -16.67
C GLY A 123 -4.70 22.11 -16.62
N VAL A 124 -4.57 21.34 -15.52
CA VAL A 124 -5.26 20.06 -15.36
C VAL A 124 -6.75 20.29 -15.11
N GLN A 125 -7.59 19.74 -15.98
CA GLN A 125 -9.06 19.85 -15.89
C GLN A 125 -9.70 18.51 -15.52
N ASN A 126 -9.10 17.41 -15.98
CA ASN A 126 -9.44 16.04 -15.66
C ASN A 126 -8.88 15.68 -14.28
N TYR A 127 -9.46 16.25 -13.23
CA TYR A 127 -9.22 15.76 -11.88
C TYR A 127 -10.54 15.48 -11.17
N SER A 128 -10.45 14.64 -10.16
CA SER A 128 -11.55 14.19 -9.32
C SER A 128 -11.19 14.35 -7.86
N LEU A 129 -12.19 14.72 -7.06
CA LEU A 129 -12.09 14.83 -5.62
C LEU A 129 -13.07 13.86 -4.99
N LYS A 130 -12.67 13.19 -3.93
CA LYS A 130 -13.60 12.42 -3.11
C LYS A 130 -13.26 12.50 -1.65
N PHE A 131 -14.29 12.49 -0.81
CA PHE A 131 -14.11 12.16 0.60
C PHE A 131 -13.71 10.70 0.73
N SER A 132 -12.69 10.43 1.55
CA SER A 132 -12.18 9.07 1.78
C SER A 132 -13.20 8.16 2.47
N GLY A 133 -14.18 8.73 3.19
CA GLY A 133 -15.02 8.05 4.17
C GLY A 133 -14.49 8.21 5.60
N GLY A 134 -13.25 8.70 5.77
CA GLY A 134 -12.55 8.75 7.06
C GLY A 134 -12.28 10.18 7.52
N LYS A 135 -11.01 10.57 7.43
CA LYS A 135 -10.54 11.86 7.96
C LYS A 135 -10.15 12.87 6.88
N GLY A 136 -9.93 12.43 5.64
CA GLY A 136 -9.46 13.31 4.57
C GLY A 136 -10.12 13.06 3.23
N PHE A 137 -9.49 13.62 2.20
CA PHE A 137 -9.95 13.61 0.82
C PHE A 137 -8.87 13.01 -0.06
N HIS A 138 -9.28 12.32 -1.12
CA HIS A 138 -8.36 11.84 -2.14
C HIS A 138 -8.57 12.64 -3.42
N ILE A 139 -7.47 12.97 -4.07
CA ILE A 139 -7.45 13.63 -5.37
C ILE A 139 -6.93 12.64 -6.40
N GLY A 140 -7.58 12.58 -7.56
CA GLY A 140 -7.25 11.66 -8.63
C GLY A 140 -7.17 12.36 -9.97
N ILE A 141 -6.15 12.04 -10.78
CA ILE A 141 -6.04 12.39 -12.20
C ILE A 141 -6.06 11.08 -13.00
N PRO A 142 -6.99 10.91 -13.95
CA PRO A 142 -7.07 9.68 -14.74
C PRO A 142 -5.83 9.53 -15.62
N PHE A 143 -5.39 8.28 -15.85
CA PHE A 143 -4.23 7.97 -16.70
C PHE A 143 -4.29 8.67 -18.07
N GLU A 144 -5.49 8.79 -18.63
CA GLU A 144 -5.81 9.45 -19.90
C GLU A 144 -5.34 10.91 -19.99
N SER A 145 -5.16 11.57 -18.85
CA SER A 145 -4.62 12.94 -18.75
C SER A 145 -3.11 13.02 -18.83
N LEU A 146 -2.39 11.92 -18.57
CA LEU A 146 -0.94 11.89 -18.69
C LEU A 146 -0.54 11.86 -20.16
N PRO A 147 0.65 12.37 -20.55
CA PRO A 147 1.13 12.26 -21.92
C PRO A 147 1.24 10.78 -22.32
N GLU A 148 0.99 10.45 -23.59
CA GLU A 148 1.08 9.06 -24.06
C GLU A 148 2.50 8.48 -23.89
N LYS A 149 3.52 9.32 -24.11
CA LYS A 149 4.93 8.94 -24.07
C LYS A 149 5.77 9.99 -23.36
N ILE A 150 6.79 9.53 -22.65
CA ILE A 150 7.85 10.35 -22.06
C ILE A 150 9.17 9.84 -22.61
N ASN A 151 9.95 10.71 -23.28
CA ASN A 151 11.20 10.34 -23.95
C ASN A 151 11.05 9.11 -24.86
N LEU A 152 9.99 9.10 -25.67
CA LEU A 152 9.62 8.01 -26.60
C LEU A 152 9.19 6.69 -25.94
N GLN A 153 9.19 6.59 -24.61
CA GLN A 153 8.72 5.40 -23.88
C GLN A 153 7.26 5.59 -23.43
N PRO A 154 6.40 4.56 -23.49
CA PRO A 154 5.01 4.64 -23.01
C PRO A 154 4.92 5.05 -21.54
N SER A 155 4.08 6.03 -21.21
CA SER A 155 3.95 6.56 -19.84
C SER A 155 3.45 5.52 -18.82
N GLN A 156 2.74 4.48 -19.28
CA GLN A 156 2.34 3.36 -18.43
C GLN A 156 3.54 2.63 -17.77
N ASN A 157 4.75 2.70 -18.35
CA ASN A 157 5.93 2.01 -17.84
C ASN A 157 6.67 2.80 -16.74
N PHE A 158 6.23 4.03 -16.44
CA PHE A 158 6.88 4.92 -15.47
C PHE A 158 6.25 4.88 -14.07
N TYR A 159 5.47 3.85 -13.75
CA TYR A 159 4.98 3.64 -12.39
C TYR A 159 6.00 2.80 -11.59
N PRO A 160 6.27 3.15 -10.31
CA PRO A 160 5.75 4.29 -9.55
C PRO A 160 6.59 5.57 -9.68
N GLU A 161 7.67 5.57 -10.48
CA GLU A 161 8.66 6.66 -10.44
C GLU A 161 8.11 8.02 -10.85
N LEU A 162 7.26 8.08 -11.88
CA LEU A 162 6.63 9.32 -12.31
C LEU A 162 5.61 9.82 -11.27
N LEU A 163 4.84 8.91 -10.66
CA LEU A 163 3.93 9.27 -9.57
C LEU A 163 4.69 9.92 -8.42
N GLN A 164 5.83 9.34 -8.02
CA GLN A 164 6.68 9.90 -6.97
C GLN A 164 7.11 11.33 -7.30
N LYS A 165 7.58 11.56 -8.53
CA LYS A 165 8.03 12.88 -8.97
C LYS A 165 6.90 13.90 -8.97
N ILE A 166 5.70 13.51 -9.43
CA ILE A 166 4.50 14.37 -9.41
C ILE A 166 4.13 14.73 -7.97
N ILE A 167 4.07 13.75 -7.05
CA ILE A 167 3.71 13.99 -5.65
C ILE A 167 4.72 14.91 -4.97
N GLU A 168 6.02 14.65 -5.11
CA GLU A 168 7.07 15.48 -4.50
C GLU A 168 7.11 16.89 -5.09
N TYR A 169 6.87 17.03 -6.39
CA TYR A 169 6.71 18.32 -7.04
C TYR A 169 5.51 19.11 -6.48
N ILE A 170 4.33 18.47 -6.38
CA ILE A 170 3.14 19.11 -5.81
C ILE A 170 3.40 19.53 -4.37
N LYS A 171 4.06 18.68 -3.57
CA LYS A 171 4.44 19.03 -2.18
C LYS A 171 5.30 20.29 -2.17
N TRP A 172 6.36 20.34 -2.99
CA TRP A 172 7.18 21.54 -3.11
C TRP A 172 6.38 22.77 -3.54
N TYR A 173 5.53 22.63 -4.56
CA TYR A 173 4.76 23.73 -5.15
C TYR A 173 3.80 24.38 -4.14
N ILE A 174 3.07 23.56 -3.37
CA ILE A 174 2.06 24.07 -2.42
C ILE A 174 2.62 24.41 -1.04
N ALA A 175 3.91 24.13 -0.77
CA ALA A 175 4.49 24.16 0.58
C ALA A 175 4.24 25.49 1.31
N GLU A 176 4.56 26.62 0.68
CA GLU A 176 4.46 27.92 1.32
C GLU A 176 3.00 28.34 1.51
N GLN A 177 2.17 28.20 0.48
CA GLN A 177 0.76 28.59 0.57
C GLN A 177 -0.01 27.74 1.58
N LEU A 178 0.29 26.42 1.64
CA LEU A 178 -0.30 25.52 2.62
C LEU A 178 0.12 25.90 4.05
N LYS A 179 1.37 26.32 4.26
CA LYS A 179 1.85 26.84 5.55
C LYS A 179 1.08 28.09 5.96
N GLU A 180 0.93 29.05 5.06
CA GLU A 180 0.19 30.29 5.32
C GLU A 180 -1.29 30.03 5.66
N GLU A 181 -1.97 29.15 4.92
CA GLU A 181 -3.37 28.82 5.21
C GLU A 181 -3.53 28.07 6.54
N MET A 182 -2.61 27.16 6.88
CA MET A 182 -2.60 26.50 8.19
C MET A 182 -2.39 27.51 9.33
N LEU A 183 -1.45 28.45 9.18
CA LEU A 183 -1.18 29.49 10.18
C LEU A 183 -2.32 30.51 10.30
N SER A 184 -3.09 30.70 9.23
CA SER A 184 -4.32 31.51 9.25
C SER A 184 -5.46 30.80 10.00
N LEU A 185 -5.47 29.46 10.02
CA LEU A 185 -6.44 28.67 10.78
C LEU A 185 -6.15 28.69 12.29
N ALA A 186 -4.89 28.46 12.70
CA ALA A 186 -4.50 28.36 14.10
C ALA A 186 -2.99 28.51 14.32
N SER A 187 -2.58 28.77 15.57
CA SER A 187 -1.16 28.79 15.95
C SER A 187 -0.52 27.40 15.85
N PRO A 188 0.82 27.29 15.68
CA PRO A 188 1.50 26.00 15.66
C PRO A 188 1.20 25.10 16.87
N GLN A 189 1.04 25.68 18.06
CA GLN A 189 0.70 24.97 19.29
C GLN A 189 -0.70 24.36 19.22
N GLU A 190 -1.68 25.10 18.71
CA GLU A 190 -3.04 24.61 18.52
C GLU A 190 -3.10 23.55 17.41
N ILE A 191 -2.39 23.75 16.29
CA ILE A 191 -2.28 22.75 15.22
C ILE A 191 -1.72 21.43 15.78
N SER A 192 -0.64 21.50 16.56
CA SER A 192 -0.03 20.34 17.24
C SER A 192 -1.06 19.58 18.08
N GLN A 193 -1.88 20.29 18.87
CA GLN A 193 -2.94 19.68 19.68
C GLN A 193 -4.04 19.05 18.83
N ARG A 194 -4.48 19.74 17.77
CA ARG A 194 -5.55 19.28 16.87
C ARG A 194 -5.18 17.98 16.15
N VAL A 195 -3.97 17.91 15.61
CA VAL A 195 -3.51 16.70 14.89
C VAL A 195 -2.99 15.61 15.84
N GLY A 196 -2.73 15.94 17.10
CA GLY A 196 -2.22 15.00 18.11
C GLY A 196 -0.73 14.64 17.93
N LYS A 197 0.08 15.57 17.39
CA LYS A 197 1.54 15.43 17.23
C LYS A 197 2.25 16.40 18.18
N LYS A 198 3.49 16.13 18.57
CA LYS A 198 4.27 17.10 19.35
C LYS A 198 4.65 18.31 18.50
N ILE A 199 4.86 19.47 19.14
CA ILE A 199 5.25 20.69 18.41
C ILE A 199 6.54 20.50 17.60
N ASP A 200 7.56 19.88 18.20
CA ASP A 200 8.84 19.58 17.54
C ASP A 200 8.72 18.57 16.40
N GLU A 201 7.64 17.79 16.37
CA GLU A 201 7.35 16.84 15.29
C GLU A 201 6.70 17.52 14.08
N ILE A 202 6.17 18.74 14.23
CA ILE A 202 5.50 19.49 13.15
C ILE A 202 6.25 20.76 12.72
N THR A 203 7.33 21.13 13.41
CA THR A 203 8.15 22.30 13.10
C THR A 203 9.54 21.92 12.59
N ASP A 204 10.20 22.83 11.91
CA ASP A 204 11.63 22.82 11.60
C ASP A 204 12.27 24.18 11.95
N GLU A 205 13.49 24.42 11.48
CA GLU A 205 14.21 25.68 11.70
C GLU A 205 13.49 26.93 11.18
N ASN A 206 12.58 26.76 10.22
CA ASN A 206 11.81 27.83 9.57
C ASN A 206 10.35 27.91 10.10
N GLY A 207 10.06 27.25 11.22
CA GLY A 207 8.75 27.27 11.87
C GLY A 207 7.89 26.06 11.48
N LEU A 208 6.59 26.26 11.26
CA LEU A 208 5.67 25.18 10.89
C LEU A 208 6.06 24.57 9.54
N ASN A 209 6.17 23.24 9.49
CA ASN A 209 6.38 22.50 8.25
C ASN A 209 5.08 21.74 7.88
N PRO A 210 4.39 22.13 6.80
CA PRO A 210 3.11 21.52 6.43
C PRO A 210 3.15 20.01 6.21
N PHE A 211 4.24 19.49 5.63
CA PHE A 211 4.37 18.05 5.33
C PHE A 211 4.87 17.23 6.53
N LYS A 212 5.18 17.88 7.65
CA LYS A 212 5.24 17.21 8.95
C LYS A 212 3.87 17.12 9.63
N VAL A 213 2.95 18.04 9.30
CA VAL A 213 1.54 18.00 9.75
C VAL A 213 0.75 16.96 8.94
N VAL A 214 0.80 17.06 7.62
CA VAL A 214 0.08 16.23 6.66
C VAL A 214 1.03 15.25 5.99
N SER A 215 0.72 13.95 6.07
CA SER A 215 1.46 12.94 5.31
C SER A 215 0.94 12.88 3.88
N MET A 216 1.85 12.81 2.92
CA MET A 216 1.54 12.53 1.51
C MET A 216 2.54 11.49 1.04
N ASP A 217 2.19 10.24 1.29
CA ASP A 217 3.05 9.09 1.03
C ASP A 217 2.98 8.66 -0.43
N VAL A 218 4.08 8.11 -0.92
CA VAL A 218 4.19 7.61 -2.30
C VAL A 218 4.06 6.11 -2.29
N PHE A 219 3.24 5.60 -3.20
CA PHE A 219 2.85 4.20 -3.19
C PHE A 219 3.78 3.31 -4.01
N GLY A 220 3.97 2.08 -3.52
CA GLY A 220 4.62 1.01 -4.28
C GLY A 220 3.70 0.36 -5.33
N SER A 221 4.20 -0.73 -5.92
CA SER A 221 3.44 -1.56 -6.86
C SER A 221 2.21 -2.20 -6.21
N ARG A 222 1.14 -2.33 -6.99
CA ARG A 222 -0.17 -2.90 -6.62
C ARG A 222 -0.78 -2.26 -5.37
N HIS A 223 -0.54 -0.98 -5.17
CA HIS A 223 -1.17 -0.23 -4.08
C HIS A 223 -2.68 -0.13 -4.29
N LEU A 224 -3.44 -0.26 -3.20
CA LEU A 224 -4.89 -0.31 -3.20
C LEU A 224 -5.46 0.94 -2.53
N PHE A 225 -6.44 1.56 -3.17
CA PHE A 225 -7.24 2.64 -2.58
C PHE A 225 -8.70 2.20 -2.46
N ARG A 226 -9.41 2.71 -1.46
CA ARG A 226 -10.86 2.46 -1.33
C ARG A 226 -11.58 2.95 -2.58
N LEU A 227 -12.42 2.15 -3.21
CA LEU A 227 -13.16 2.57 -4.41
C LEU A 227 -14.18 3.69 -4.10
N PRO A 228 -14.52 4.55 -5.06
CA PRO A 228 -15.66 5.47 -4.90
C PRO A 228 -16.94 4.67 -4.58
N TYR A 229 -17.78 5.23 -3.71
CA TYR A 229 -19.00 4.63 -3.17
C TYR A 229 -18.83 3.38 -2.30
N SER A 230 -17.60 2.91 -2.06
CA SER A 230 -17.33 1.93 -1.00
C SER A 230 -17.50 2.57 0.38
N LEU A 231 -18.03 1.82 1.33
CA LEU A 231 -18.08 2.20 2.74
C LEU A 231 -16.68 2.17 3.35
N HIS A 232 -16.49 2.93 4.44
CA HIS A 232 -15.36 2.79 5.34
C HIS A 232 -15.73 1.84 6.48
N GLU A 233 -14.90 0.85 6.72
CA GLU A 233 -15.10 -0.21 7.72
C GLU A 233 -15.21 0.27 9.17
N SER A 234 -14.60 1.43 9.50
CA SER A 234 -14.62 2.00 10.85
C SER A 234 -15.73 3.04 11.05
N THR A 235 -15.94 3.94 10.09
CA THR A 235 -16.88 5.06 10.23
C THR A 235 -18.26 4.78 9.62
N MET A 236 -18.36 3.77 8.75
CA MET A 236 -19.56 3.46 7.95
C MET A 236 -20.01 4.59 7.01
N LEU A 237 -19.14 5.58 6.77
CA LEU A 237 -19.37 6.63 5.79
C LEU A 237 -18.93 6.15 4.40
N VAL A 238 -19.60 6.67 3.38
CA VAL A 238 -19.32 6.41 1.98
C VAL A 238 -18.06 7.15 1.56
N SER A 239 -17.16 6.49 0.81
CA SER A 239 -16.12 7.18 0.06
C SER A 239 -16.77 7.93 -1.10
N LEU A 240 -17.08 9.20 -0.89
CA LEU A 240 -18.01 9.95 -1.71
C LEU A 240 -17.28 10.87 -2.69
N PRO A 241 -17.36 10.64 -4.01
CA PRO A 241 -16.95 11.63 -4.99
C PRO A 241 -17.77 12.91 -4.84
N ILE A 242 -17.10 14.06 -4.87
CA ILE A 242 -17.71 15.38 -4.74
C ILE A 242 -17.10 16.32 -5.78
N LYS A 243 -17.83 17.40 -6.07
CA LYS A 243 -17.28 18.45 -6.93
C LYS A 243 -16.26 19.29 -6.17
N PRO A 244 -15.21 19.79 -6.83
CA PRO A 244 -14.23 20.69 -6.21
C PRO A 244 -14.86 21.91 -5.54
N GLU A 245 -15.92 22.46 -6.15
CA GLU A 245 -16.64 23.63 -5.64
C GLU A 245 -17.38 23.38 -4.32
N ASP A 246 -17.69 22.12 -4.02
CA ASP A 246 -18.41 21.71 -2.82
C ASP A 246 -17.47 21.41 -1.64
N LEU A 247 -16.15 21.38 -1.85
CA LEU A 247 -15.15 21.00 -0.84
C LEU A 247 -15.28 21.80 0.47
N GLU A 248 -15.40 23.12 0.36
CA GLU A 248 -15.44 24.02 1.52
C GLU A 248 -16.66 23.74 2.40
N LYS A 249 -17.82 23.55 1.76
CA LYS A 249 -19.12 23.32 2.42
C LYS A 249 -19.34 21.85 2.79
N PHE A 250 -18.39 20.97 2.48
CA PHE A 250 -18.57 19.55 2.69
C PHE A 250 -18.57 19.20 4.18
N GLU A 251 -19.57 18.44 4.60
CA GLU A 251 -19.72 17.91 5.96
C GLU A 251 -19.76 16.39 5.91
N LYS A 252 -19.16 15.72 6.91
CA LYS A 252 -19.04 14.24 6.92
C LYS A 252 -20.40 13.55 6.90
N GLU A 253 -21.41 14.19 7.47
CA GLU A 253 -22.80 13.74 7.52
C GLU A 253 -23.38 13.58 6.11
N GLN A 254 -22.89 14.32 5.11
CA GLN A 254 -23.32 14.17 3.72
C GLN A 254 -22.91 12.81 3.13
N ALA A 255 -21.87 12.17 3.69
CA ALA A 255 -21.41 10.83 3.31
C ALA A 255 -22.12 9.68 4.05
N LEU A 256 -23.21 9.94 4.78
CA LEU A 256 -24.04 8.89 5.35
C LEU A 256 -24.76 8.11 4.21
N PRO A 257 -24.74 6.77 4.21
CA PRO A 257 -25.36 5.95 3.16
C PRO A 257 -26.81 6.33 2.80
N GLU A 258 -27.60 6.70 3.82
CA GLU A 258 -28.99 7.17 3.72
C GLU A 258 -29.15 8.53 3.00
N LYS A 259 -28.11 9.37 2.98
CA LYS A 259 -28.13 10.70 2.34
C LYS A 259 -27.48 10.71 0.95
N VAL A 260 -26.60 9.76 0.67
CA VAL A 260 -25.83 9.75 -0.58
C VAL A 260 -26.67 9.36 -1.78
N LYS A 261 -26.57 10.18 -2.82
CA LYS A 261 -26.97 9.87 -4.19
C LYS A 261 -25.72 9.65 -5.03
N VAL A 262 -25.74 8.61 -5.87
CA VAL A 262 -24.65 8.33 -6.81
C VAL A 262 -24.84 9.25 -8.01
N SER A 263 -23.96 10.23 -8.17
CA SER A 263 -24.05 11.23 -9.25
C SER A 263 -22.68 11.65 -9.79
N GLU A 264 -21.70 11.80 -8.92
CA GLU A 264 -20.34 12.19 -9.31
C GLU A 264 -19.47 10.95 -9.55
N ARG A 265 -18.64 11.00 -10.59
CA ARG A 265 -17.68 9.95 -10.91
C ARG A 265 -16.29 10.33 -10.41
N PHE A 266 -15.44 9.35 -10.18
CA PHE A 266 -14.06 9.54 -9.73
C PHE A 266 -13.11 8.90 -10.74
N LEU A 267 -12.06 9.64 -11.11
CA LEU A 267 -11.12 9.28 -12.19
C LEU A 267 -11.82 9.17 -13.56
N GLU A 268 -12.79 10.04 -13.81
CA GLU A 268 -13.42 10.17 -15.12
C GLU A 268 -12.69 11.20 -15.98
N GLN A 269 -12.48 10.86 -17.25
CA GLN A 269 -12.03 11.80 -18.25
C GLN A 269 -13.20 12.72 -18.67
N LYS A 270 -13.10 14.00 -18.32
CA LYS A 270 -14.11 15.05 -18.60
C LYS A 270 -13.82 15.81 -19.89
N VAL A 271 -12.54 16.00 -20.24
CA VAL A 271 -12.08 16.79 -21.39
C VAL A 271 -11.07 16.02 -22.25
N LYS A 272 -10.40 16.71 -23.19
CA LYS A 272 -9.40 16.13 -24.09
C LYS A 272 -8.33 15.32 -23.35
N LEU A 273 -7.74 14.36 -24.05
CA LEU A 273 -6.58 13.58 -23.57
C LEU A 273 -5.38 14.50 -23.31
N HIS A 274 -4.51 14.09 -22.38
CA HIS A 274 -3.20 14.69 -22.12
C HIS A 274 -3.20 16.09 -21.48
N ASP A 275 -4.26 16.47 -20.76
CA ASP A 275 -4.35 17.78 -20.11
C ASP A 275 -3.47 17.94 -18.85
N ALA A 276 -2.72 16.91 -18.44
CA ALA A 276 -1.71 16.98 -17.39
C ALA A 276 -0.27 17.00 -17.91
N GLU A 277 -0.05 17.27 -19.21
CA GLU A 277 1.29 17.34 -19.80
C GLU A 277 2.18 18.39 -19.13
N ALA A 278 1.66 19.61 -18.89
CA ALA A 278 2.43 20.68 -18.24
C ALA A 278 2.86 20.29 -16.81
N LEU A 279 1.95 19.72 -16.01
CA LEU A 279 2.26 19.18 -14.68
C LEU A 279 3.38 18.14 -14.73
N VAL A 280 3.35 17.23 -15.70
CA VAL A 280 4.36 16.18 -15.87
C VAL A 280 5.72 16.79 -16.25
N VAL A 281 5.75 17.73 -17.17
CA VAL A 281 6.99 18.41 -17.59
C VAL A 281 7.63 19.13 -16.40
N GLU A 282 6.85 19.93 -15.67
CA GLU A 282 7.36 20.68 -14.52
C GLU A 282 7.84 19.76 -13.39
N ALA A 283 7.11 18.68 -13.10
CA ALA A 283 7.53 17.69 -12.11
C ALA A 283 8.84 16.99 -12.50
N LEU A 284 9.03 16.65 -13.77
CA LEU A 284 10.26 16.04 -14.27
C LEU A 284 11.45 17.01 -14.21
N ASP A 285 11.26 18.26 -14.63
CA ASP A 285 12.28 19.30 -14.60
C ASP A 285 12.70 19.64 -13.16
N TRP A 286 11.72 19.79 -12.26
CA TRP A 286 11.96 20.00 -10.85
C TRP A 286 12.71 18.83 -10.21
N SER A 287 12.28 17.60 -10.50
CA SER A 287 12.93 16.38 -9.99
C SER A 287 14.38 16.25 -10.46
N ALA A 288 14.65 16.59 -11.72
CA ALA A 288 16.01 16.58 -12.28
C ALA A 288 16.92 17.60 -11.59
N LYS A 289 16.41 18.81 -11.27
CA LYS A 289 17.15 19.86 -10.55
C LYS A 289 17.44 19.49 -9.09
N HIS A 290 16.49 18.84 -8.41
CA HIS A 290 16.57 18.52 -6.98
C HIS A 290 17.12 17.13 -6.68
N LYS A 291 17.48 16.34 -7.72
CA LYS A 291 18.03 14.98 -7.60
C LYS A 291 17.22 14.08 -6.67
N VAL A 292 15.89 14.08 -6.84
CA VAL A 292 14.99 13.25 -6.03
C VAL A 292 15.37 11.78 -6.24
N GLU A 293 15.90 11.13 -5.20
CA GLU A 293 16.11 9.68 -5.20
C GLU A 293 14.76 8.99 -5.08
N VAL A 294 14.32 8.36 -6.18
CA VAL A 294 13.15 7.47 -6.16
C VAL A 294 13.48 6.28 -5.25
N LYS A 295 12.68 6.09 -4.20
CA LYS A 295 12.84 4.96 -3.28
C LYS A 295 11.62 4.07 -3.43
N GLU A 296 11.82 2.81 -3.83
CA GLU A 296 10.79 1.80 -3.65
C GLU A 296 10.57 1.58 -2.15
N GLU A 297 9.40 1.95 -1.64
CA GLU A 297 9.00 1.56 -0.30
C GLU A 297 8.74 0.06 -0.26
N VAL A 298 9.77 -0.71 0.12
CA VAL A 298 9.56 -2.11 0.51
C VAL A 298 8.86 -2.09 1.87
N PRO A 299 7.71 -2.79 2.05
CA PRO A 299 6.99 -2.79 3.31
C PRO A 299 7.92 -3.23 4.46
N LYS A 300 8.19 -2.31 5.40
CA LYS A 300 8.93 -2.64 6.62
C LYS A 300 8.02 -3.42 7.54
N ILE A 301 8.08 -4.76 7.49
CA ILE A 301 7.40 -5.61 8.48
C ILE A 301 8.00 -5.28 9.85
N LYS A 302 7.24 -4.58 10.72
CA LYS A 302 7.65 -4.33 12.10
C LYS A 302 7.49 -5.62 12.90
N PHE A 303 8.63 -6.22 13.29
CA PHE A 303 8.61 -7.43 14.13
C PHE A 303 8.21 -7.09 15.56
N LYS A 304 7.19 -7.79 16.05
CA LYS A 304 6.94 -7.90 17.48
C LYS A 304 8.07 -8.76 18.06
N LYS A 305 8.82 -8.28 19.05
CA LYS A 305 9.78 -9.13 19.78
C LYS A 305 9.00 -10.27 20.43
N MET A 306 9.12 -11.48 19.89
CA MET A 306 8.54 -12.68 20.47
C MET A 306 9.55 -13.37 21.38
N LYS A 307 9.07 -14.09 22.40
CA LYS A 307 9.92 -14.99 23.19
C LYS A 307 10.42 -16.12 22.30
N ALA A 308 11.69 -16.52 22.48
CA ALA A 308 12.30 -17.59 21.71
C ALA A 308 11.50 -18.90 21.83
N ILE A 309 11.06 -19.45 20.71
CA ILE A 309 10.29 -20.70 20.66
C ILE A 309 11.25 -21.90 20.84
N PRO A 310 11.00 -22.83 21.77
CA PRO A 310 11.85 -24.01 21.97
C PRO A 310 11.87 -24.97 20.76
N GLU A 311 12.95 -25.72 20.60
CA GLU A 311 13.13 -26.68 19.49
C GLU A 311 12.05 -27.76 19.43
N THR A 312 11.43 -28.10 20.56
CA THR A 312 10.35 -29.10 20.66
C THR A 312 9.11 -28.74 19.83
N PHE A 313 8.94 -27.46 19.50
CA PHE A 313 7.82 -26.97 18.69
C PHE A 313 8.21 -26.73 17.24
N PHE A 314 9.43 -27.09 16.83
CA PHE A 314 9.86 -26.91 15.45
C PHE A 314 9.21 -27.96 14.54
N PRO A 315 8.89 -27.58 13.29
CA PRO A 315 8.27 -28.51 12.35
C PRO A 315 9.23 -29.67 12.01
N PRO A 316 8.69 -30.84 11.63
CA PRO A 316 9.50 -32.04 11.38
C PRO A 316 10.62 -31.82 10.36
N CYS A 317 10.40 -30.98 9.35
CA CYS A 317 11.42 -30.63 8.35
C CYS A 317 12.66 -29.96 8.98
N ILE A 318 12.45 -29.04 9.92
CA ILE A 318 13.55 -28.35 10.61
C ILE A 318 14.25 -29.30 11.57
N GLN A 319 13.50 -30.14 12.28
CA GLN A 319 14.08 -31.18 13.14
C GLN A 319 14.92 -32.18 12.33
N ALA A 320 14.48 -32.55 11.13
CA ALA A 320 15.22 -33.41 10.22
C ALA A 320 16.54 -32.76 9.78
N ILE A 321 16.51 -31.47 9.43
CA ILE A 321 17.72 -30.71 9.13
C ILE A 321 18.67 -30.73 10.34
N LEU A 322 18.17 -30.44 11.56
CA LEU A 322 18.97 -30.35 12.79
C LEU A 322 19.66 -31.66 13.21
N LYS A 323 19.17 -32.81 12.72
CA LYS A 323 19.82 -34.13 12.91
C LYS A 323 21.09 -34.32 12.08
N GLY A 324 21.31 -33.45 11.08
CA GLY A 324 22.45 -33.50 10.17
C GLY A 324 22.06 -34.04 8.79
N LEU A 325 22.86 -33.68 7.76
CA LEU A 325 22.56 -33.93 6.35
C LEU A 325 23.79 -34.31 5.52
N GLY A 326 23.60 -35.31 4.66
CA GLY A 326 24.58 -35.76 3.67
C GLY A 326 24.68 -34.86 2.42
N ASP A 327 23.61 -34.15 2.08
CA ASP A 327 23.58 -33.14 1.01
C ASP A 327 22.68 -31.95 1.39
N GLY A 328 22.81 -30.81 0.72
CA GLY A 328 21.95 -29.63 0.96
C GLY A 328 22.42 -28.70 2.07
N ARG A 329 23.53 -28.99 2.77
CA ARG A 329 24.04 -28.24 3.92
C ARG A 329 24.10 -26.72 3.72
N LYS A 330 24.56 -26.24 2.56
CA LYS A 330 24.62 -24.79 2.27
C LYS A 330 23.24 -24.13 2.25
N ARG A 331 22.23 -24.83 1.72
CA ARG A 331 20.83 -24.40 1.70
C ARG A 331 20.23 -24.48 3.09
N SER A 332 20.57 -25.50 3.86
CA SER A 332 20.15 -25.65 5.25
C SER A 332 20.66 -24.52 6.15
N VAL A 333 21.87 -23.99 5.92
CA VAL A 333 22.36 -22.80 6.65
C VAL A 333 21.44 -21.60 6.43
N PHE A 334 21.03 -21.35 5.19
CA PHE A 334 20.09 -20.27 4.88
C PHE A 334 18.72 -20.50 5.55
N ILE A 335 18.20 -21.73 5.49
CA ILE A 335 16.94 -22.11 6.14
C ILE A 335 17.01 -21.89 7.65
N LEU A 336 18.03 -22.43 8.32
CA LEU A 336 18.16 -22.39 9.78
C LEU A 336 18.35 -20.96 10.28
N ILE A 337 19.19 -20.13 9.62
CA ILE A 337 19.40 -18.73 10.04
C ILE A 337 18.06 -17.97 10.00
N ASN A 338 17.33 -18.08 8.89
CA ASN A 338 16.08 -17.35 8.73
C ASN A 338 14.98 -17.90 9.64
N PHE A 339 14.84 -19.22 9.73
CA PHE A 339 13.85 -19.85 10.61
C PHE A 339 14.07 -19.49 12.08
N LEU A 340 15.28 -19.69 12.62
CA LEU A 340 15.55 -19.46 14.05
C LEU A 340 15.42 -17.98 14.43
N ARG A 341 15.83 -17.06 13.54
CA ARG A 341 15.60 -15.61 13.72
C ARG A 341 14.11 -15.29 13.81
N ASN A 342 13.29 -15.89 12.96
CA ASN A 342 11.83 -15.73 12.99
C ASN A 342 11.19 -16.39 14.23
N MET A 343 11.81 -17.41 14.81
CA MET A 343 11.40 -18.03 16.08
C MET A 343 11.85 -17.23 17.32
N GLY A 344 12.43 -16.04 17.15
CA GLY A 344 12.82 -15.16 18.25
C GLY A 344 14.11 -15.56 18.95
N TRP A 345 14.97 -16.36 18.32
CA TRP A 345 16.27 -16.73 18.88
C TRP A 345 17.27 -15.59 18.72
N ASP A 346 18.11 -15.39 19.74
CA ASP A 346 19.23 -14.46 19.66
C ASP A 346 20.38 -15.04 18.81
N LEU A 347 21.30 -14.15 18.46
CA LEU A 347 22.38 -14.45 17.51
C LEU A 347 23.40 -15.42 18.07
N GLU A 348 23.72 -15.29 19.35
CA GLU A 348 24.69 -16.15 20.03
C GLU A 348 24.17 -17.59 20.06
N LYS A 349 22.88 -17.76 20.34
CA LYS A 349 22.20 -19.05 20.30
C LYS A 349 22.16 -19.63 18.88
N ILE A 350 21.85 -18.82 17.88
CA ILE A 350 21.84 -19.27 16.47
C ILE A 350 23.23 -19.72 16.02
N GLU A 351 24.28 -18.95 16.33
CA GLU A 351 25.65 -19.29 15.98
C GLU A 351 26.11 -20.59 16.64
N LYS A 352 25.80 -20.76 17.93
CA LYS A 352 26.08 -21.99 18.68
C LYS A 352 25.38 -23.19 18.03
N THR A 353 24.08 -23.09 17.78
CA THR A 353 23.29 -24.18 17.17
C THR A 353 23.76 -24.53 15.76
N LEU A 354 24.14 -23.54 14.93
CA LEU A 354 24.71 -23.81 13.61
C LEU A 354 26.07 -24.50 13.67
N THR A 355 26.89 -24.15 14.67
CA THR A 355 28.20 -24.78 14.87
C THR A 355 28.03 -26.23 15.27
N GLU A 356 27.20 -26.51 16.29
CA GLU A 356 26.87 -27.86 16.76
C GLU A 356 26.20 -28.70 15.66
N TRP A 357 25.29 -28.09 14.88
CA TRP A 357 24.67 -28.75 13.74
C TRP A 357 25.69 -29.11 12.66
N ASN A 358 26.65 -28.23 12.38
CA ASN A 358 27.66 -28.46 11.36
C ASN A 358 28.64 -29.57 11.73
N GLU A 359 28.87 -29.83 13.02
CA GLU A 359 29.65 -30.98 13.50
C GLU A 359 28.96 -32.31 13.22
N LYS A 360 27.62 -32.34 13.19
CA LYS A 360 26.82 -33.53 12.86
C LYS A 360 26.81 -33.85 11.36
N ASN A 361 27.33 -32.95 10.53
CA ASN A 361 27.30 -33.05 9.08
C ASN A 361 28.58 -33.67 8.52
N TYR A 362 28.45 -34.54 7.52
CA TYR A 362 29.60 -35.14 6.83
C TYR A 362 29.58 -34.91 5.31
N PRO A 363 30.61 -34.27 4.72
CA PRO A 363 31.65 -33.49 5.39
C PRO A 363 31.08 -32.18 6.00
N PRO A 364 31.67 -31.67 7.09
CA PRO A 364 31.27 -30.39 7.68
C PRO A 364 31.58 -29.23 6.72
N LEU A 365 30.77 -28.18 6.78
CA LEU A 365 31.06 -26.92 6.07
C LEU A 365 32.24 -26.21 6.74
N ARG A 366 33.01 -25.45 5.94
CA ARG A 366 34.10 -24.61 6.46
C ARG A 366 33.52 -23.55 7.42
N ALA A 367 34.14 -23.36 8.58
CA ALA A 367 33.71 -22.37 9.58
C ALA A 367 33.57 -20.94 9.00
N ASN A 368 34.44 -20.55 8.07
CA ASN A 368 34.35 -19.25 7.38
C ASN A 368 33.06 -19.09 6.57
N TYR A 369 32.50 -20.17 6.00
CA TYR A 369 31.24 -20.10 5.28
C TYR A 369 30.09 -19.74 6.23
N LEU A 370 30.00 -20.42 7.38
CA LEU A 370 28.97 -20.14 8.40
C LEU A 370 29.05 -18.70 8.90
N ARG A 371 30.26 -18.23 9.22
CA ARG A 371 30.50 -16.86 9.69
C ARG A 371 30.11 -15.81 8.65
N THR A 372 30.44 -16.03 7.37
CA THR A 372 30.07 -15.12 6.28
C THR A 372 28.54 -15.07 6.09
N GLN A 373 27.87 -16.22 6.13
CA GLN A 373 26.42 -16.28 5.99
C GLN A 373 25.71 -15.57 7.16
N LEU A 374 26.14 -15.81 8.41
CA LEU A 374 25.61 -15.11 9.58
C LEU A 374 25.79 -13.60 9.45
N ARG A 375 27.01 -13.12 9.13
CA ARG A 375 27.29 -11.68 8.94
C ARG A 375 26.45 -11.03 7.84
N TRP A 376 26.21 -11.73 6.74
CA TRP A 376 25.37 -11.19 5.67
C TRP A 376 23.92 -11.01 6.13
N HIS A 377 23.34 -12.00 6.83
CA HIS A 377 21.98 -11.93 7.36
C HIS A 377 21.82 -10.86 8.45
N LEU A 378 22.88 -10.60 9.24
CA LEU A 378 22.92 -9.53 10.25
C LEU A 378 22.81 -8.13 9.65
N ARG A 379 23.34 -7.94 8.44
CA ARG A 379 23.30 -6.65 7.75
C ARG A 379 21.98 -6.39 7.03
N GLN A 380 21.08 -7.38 6.98
CA GLN A 380 19.78 -7.22 6.35
C GLN A 380 18.81 -6.52 7.30
N GLU A 381 18.42 -5.29 6.93
CA GLU A 381 17.36 -4.55 7.60
C GLU A 381 15.99 -5.21 7.39
N ARG A 382 15.80 -5.90 6.26
CA ARG A 382 14.62 -6.73 5.98
C ARG A 382 14.66 -8.04 6.75
N ASN A 383 13.50 -8.49 7.23
CA ASN A 383 13.38 -9.84 7.74
C ASN A 383 13.15 -10.82 6.60
N LEU A 384 14.12 -11.69 6.41
CA LEU A 384 14.05 -12.77 5.46
C LEU A 384 13.29 -13.93 6.09
N LEU A 385 12.22 -14.37 5.42
CA LEU A 385 11.50 -15.57 5.80
C LEU A 385 12.29 -16.80 5.34
N PRO A 386 12.23 -17.93 6.08
CA PRO A 386 12.70 -19.19 5.55
C PRO A 386 11.89 -19.55 4.29
N PRO A 387 12.47 -20.30 3.34
CA PRO A 387 11.73 -20.76 2.17
C PRO A 387 10.58 -21.69 2.60
N ASN A 388 9.56 -21.79 1.74
CA ASN A 388 8.45 -22.74 1.89
C ASN A 388 8.83 -24.13 1.38
N CYS A 389 8.09 -25.16 1.79
CA CYS A 389 8.25 -26.54 1.35
C CYS A 389 7.87 -26.77 -0.12
N ASP A 390 6.98 -25.93 -0.69
CA ASP A 390 6.55 -25.96 -2.09
C ASP A 390 7.67 -25.60 -3.08
N ASN A 391 8.73 -24.93 -2.62
CA ASN A 391 9.85 -24.57 -3.45
C ASN A 391 10.72 -25.80 -3.75
N PRO A 392 10.81 -26.22 -5.03
CA PRO A 392 11.46 -27.48 -5.38
C PRO A 392 12.94 -27.52 -4.99
N ASN A 393 13.61 -26.37 -4.93
CA ASN A 393 15.05 -26.27 -4.70
C ASN A 393 15.47 -26.35 -3.22
N PHE A 394 14.53 -26.45 -2.27
CA PHE A 394 14.83 -26.49 -0.84
C PHE A 394 14.46 -27.84 -0.23
N TYR A 395 13.36 -27.93 0.52
CA TYR A 395 13.06 -29.08 1.37
C TYR A 395 12.80 -30.36 0.56
N LEU A 396 12.17 -30.23 -0.61
CA LEU A 396 11.87 -31.35 -1.51
C LEU A 396 13.16 -31.97 -2.09
N ASP A 397 14.01 -31.17 -2.74
CA ASP A 397 15.27 -31.66 -3.32
C ASP A 397 16.24 -32.22 -2.27
N MET A 398 16.28 -31.60 -1.09
CA MET A 398 17.08 -32.12 0.03
C MET A 398 16.47 -33.36 0.71
N LYS A 399 15.26 -33.79 0.31
CA LYS A 399 14.51 -34.91 0.90
C LYS A 399 14.28 -34.78 2.41
N VAL A 400 14.06 -33.55 2.85
CA VAL A 400 13.77 -33.22 4.27
C VAL A 400 12.36 -32.69 4.47
N CYS A 401 11.54 -32.65 3.41
CA CYS A 401 10.12 -32.35 3.53
C CYS A 401 9.41 -33.55 4.19
N LEU A 402 8.99 -33.36 5.44
CA LEU A 402 8.27 -34.36 6.24
C LEU A 402 6.93 -33.76 6.67
N PRO A 403 5.86 -33.92 5.86
CA PRO A 403 4.55 -33.37 6.17
C PRO A 403 4.00 -33.91 7.48
N ASP A 404 3.39 -33.03 8.28
CA ASP A 404 2.61 -33.36 9.47
C ASP A 404 1.14 -32.99 9.28
N GLU A 405 0.31 -33.18 10.30
CA GLU A 405 -1.13 -32.87 10.29
C GLU A 405 -1.46 -31.42 9.90
N ILE A 406 -0.49 -30.49 9.97
CA ILE A 406 -0.68 -29.06 9.67
C ILE A 406 -0.47 -28.78 8.18
N CYS A 407 0.32 -29.60 7.48
CA CYS A 407 0.68 -29.39 6.07
C CYS A 407 0.42 -30.63 5.19
N LYS A 408 -0.65 -31.38 5.52
CA LYS A 408 -1.07 -32.60 4.80
C LYS A 408 -1.67 -32.36 3.40
N ASP A 409 -2.10 -31.14 3.10
CA ASP A 409 -2.76 -30.77 1.84
C ASP A 409 -1.87 -29.94 0.91
#